data_AF-A0A0P1FEJ1-F1
#
_entry.id   AF-A0A0P1FEJ1-F1
#
_cell.length_a   1.000
_cell.length_b   1.000
_cell.length_c   1.000
_cell.angle_alpha   90.00
_cell.angle_beta   90.00
_cell.angle_gamma   90.00
#
_symmetry.space_group_name_H-M   'P 1'
#
loop_
_entity.id
_entity.type
_entity.pdbx_description
1 polymer ?
#
loop_
_entity_poly.entity_id
_entity_poly.type
_entity_poly.pdbx_seq_one_letter_code
_entity_poly.pdbx_strand_id
1 'polypeptide(L)'
;MSDRKVKLLKNMALKEQARMPQYVQRQKSLIKEITHLDDLLVRIKKLREDARSNDVMQAHRLQTNRWYELRLIEEMQTLDNKLEFLRTELEQVTATIAQIGHKVQRVSEKAQDAQRTAKQDREAKQEHANAAPFRIKRT
;
A
#
# COMPACT_ATOMS: atom_id res chain seq x y z
N MET A 1 -27.18 12.21 -20.30
CA MET A 1 -26.67 11.01 -19.61
C MET A 1 -25.14 11.00 -19.50
N SER A 2 -24.38 11.34 -20.56
CA SER A 2 -22.92 11.21 -20.60
C SER A 2 -22.13 12.00 -19.53
N ASP A 3 -22.45 13.28 -19.30
CA ASP A 3 -21.69 14.11 -18.33
C ASP A 3 -21.80 13.65 -16.88
N ARG A 4 -22.95 13.08 -16.49
CA ARG A 4 -23.16 12.52 -15.14
C ARG A 4 -22.26 11.31 -14.92
N LYS A 5 -22.08 10.47 -15.94
CA LYS A 5 -21.19 9.30 -15.90
C LYS A 5 -19.73 9.72 -15.77
N VAL A 6 -19.28 10.74 -16.52
CA VAL A 6 -17.91 11.28 -16.42
C VAL A 6 -17.64 11.83 -15.01
N LYS A 7 -18.56 12.62 -14.45
CA LYS A 7 -18.43 13.15 -13.08
C LYS A 7 -18.36 12.03 -12.04
N LEU A 8 -19.21 11.00 -12.17
CA LEU A 8 -19.20 9.84 -11.27
C LEU A 8 -17.84 9.12 -11.29
N LEU A 9 -17.29 8.84 -12.47
CA LEU A 9 -16.01 8.14 -12.60
C LEU A 9 -14.86 8.97 -12.03
N LYS A 10 -14.84 10.29 -12.26
CA LYS A 10 -13.86 11.19 -11.63
C LYS A 10 -13.96 11.17 -10.10
N ASN A 11 -15.17 11.23 -9.56
CA ASN A 11 -15.38 11.15 -8.11
C ASN A 11 -14.96 9.79 -7.53
N MET A 12 -15.17 8.69 -8.25
CA MET A 12 -14.69 7.37 -7.86
C MET A 12 -13.16 7.31 -7.82
N ALA A 13 -12.47 7.84 -8.84
CA ALA A 13 -11.01 7.91 -8.85
C ALA A 13 -10.47 8.75 -7.68
N LEU A 14 -11.07 9.92 -7.42
CA LEU A 14 -10.71 10.78 -6.30
C LEU A 14 -10.92 10.09 -4.95
N LYS A 15 -12.03 9.36 -4.78
CA LYS A 15 -12.30 8.62 -3.55
C LYS A 15 -11.26 7.54 -3.29
N GLU A 16 -10.87 6.77 -4.30
CA GLU A 16 -9.83 5.75 -4.16
C GLU A 16 -8.46 6.38 -3.92
N GLN A 17 -8.12 7.46 -4.62
CA GLN A 17 -6.88 8.20 -4.41
C GLN A 17 -6.79 8.79 -3.00
N ALA A 18 -7.90 9.26 -2.43
CA ALA A 18 -7.94 9.80 -1.07
C ALA A 18 -7.68 8.74 0.03
N ARG A 19 -7.86 7.46 -0.27
CA ARG A 19 -7.53 6.36 0.67
C ARG A 19 -6.04 6.02 0.67
N MET A 20 -5.35 6.33 -0.42
CA MET A 20 -3.94 5.97 -0.63
C MET A 20 -2.98 6.46 0.47
N PRO A 21 -3.07 7.72 0.96
CA PRO A 21 -2.12 8.24 1.96
C PRO A 21 -2.10 7.43 3.26
N GLN A 22 -3.24 6.88 3.69
CA GLN A 22 -3.34 6.07 4.91
C GLN A 22 -2.52 4.77 4.78
N TYR A 23 -2.62 4.09 3.64
CA TYR A 23 -1.85 2.88 3.39
C TYR A 23 -0.36 3.18 3.23
N VAL A 24 0.00 4.28 2.56
CA VAL A 24 1.41 4.71 2.44
C VAL A 24 2.01 5.05 3.81
N GLN A 25 1.26 5.71 4.68
CA GLN A 25 1.70 5.98 6.05
C GLN A 25 1.89 4.69 6.85
N ARG A 26 0.94 3.75 6.75
CA ARG A 26 1.05 2.42 7.38
C ARG A 26 2.25 1.64 6.85
N GLN A 27 2.50 1.67 5.55
CA GLN A 27 3.67 1.02 4.93
C GLN A 27 4.97 1.58 5.52
N LYS A 28 5.08 2.92 5.64
CA LYS A 28 6.25 3.59 6.23
C LYS A 28 6.44 3.22 7.71
N SER A 29 5.38 3.12 8.50
CA SER A 29 5.51 2.71 9.90
C SER A 29 5.95 1.25 10.03
N LEU A 30 5.39 0.35 9.22
CA LEU A 30 5.78 -1.05 9.19
C LEU A 30 7.26 -1.22 8.82
N ILE A 31 7.74 -0.51 7.79
CA ILE A 31 9.16 -0.54 7.41
C ILE A 31 10.05 -0.11 8.58
N LYS A 32 9.72 1.01 9.25
CA LYS A 32 10.49 1.49 10.41
C LYS A 32 10.52 0.46 11.55
N GLU A 33 9.39 -0.17 11.84
CA GLU A 33 9.31 -1.17 12.89
C GLU A 33 10.12 -2.42 12.54
N ILE A 34 10.03 -2.90 11.30
CA ILE A 34 10.83 -4.02 10.80
C ILE A 34 12.32 -3.72 10.93
N THR A 35 12.78 -2.55 10.45
CA THR A 35 14.20 -2.15 10.57
C THR A 35 14.65 -2.12 12.03
N HIS A 36 13.82 -1.58 12.93
CA HIS A 36 14.14 -1.54 14.34
C HIS A 36 14.25 -2.94 14.98
N LEU A 37 13.36 -3.87 14.62
CA LEU A 37 13.41 -5.24 15.13
C LEU A 37 14.58 -6.03 14.54
N ASP A 38 14.91 -5.84 13.26
CA ASP A 38 16.09 -6.44 12.64
C ASP A 38 17.38 -5.97 13.36
N ASP A 39 17.51 -4.67 13.64
CA ASP A 39 18.63 -4.11 14.41
C ASP A 39 18.72 -4.72 15.82
N LEU A 40 17.57 -4.89 16.48
CA LEU A 40 17.50 -5.45 17.83
C LEU A 40 17.91 -6.92 17.85
N LEU A 41 17.49 -7.71 16.85
CA LEU A 41 17.94 -9.09 16.68
C LEU A 41 19.45 -9.19 16.46
N VAL A 42 20.03 -8.31 15.64
CA VAL A 42 21.49 -8.27 15.44
C VAL A 42 22.22 -8.01 16.76
N ARG A 43 21.71 -7.08 17.58
CA ARG A 43 22.28 -6.79 18.90
C ARG A 43 22.16 -7.99 19.85
N ILE A 44 21.03 -8.68 19.88
CA ILE A 44 20.86 -9.88 20.72
C ILE A 44 21.79 -11.01 20.28
N LYS A 45 21.93 -11.25 18.97
CA LYS A 45 22.87 -12.23 18.42
C LYS A 45 24.30 -11.94 18.88
N LYS A 46 24.72 -10.69 18.77
CA LYS A 46 26.04 -10.24 19.25
C LYS A 46 26.22 -10.44 20.75
N LEU A 47 25.23 -10.05 21.57
CA LEU A 47 25.29 -10.26 23.03
C LEU A 47 25.44 -11.74 23.39
N ARG A 48 24.79 -12.64 22.64
CA ARG A 48 24.91 -14.08 22.84
C ARG A 48 26.29 -14.61 22.44
N GLU A 49 26.88 -14.10 21.36
CA GLU A 49 28.25 -14.44 20.95
C GLU A 49 29.28 -13.98 22.00
N ASP A 50 29.16 -12.73 22.46
CA ASP A 50 30.02 -12.15 23.50
C ASP A 50 29.90 -12.92 24.83
N ALA A 51 28.69 -13.38 25.18
CA ALA A 51 28.45 -14.20 26.36
C ALA A 51 29.10 -15.59 26.29
N ARG A 52 29.32 -16.13 25.08
CA ARG A 52 29.97 -17.43 24.85
C ARG A 52 31.49 -17.35 24.81
N SER A 53 32.06 -16.21 24.42
CA SER A 53 33.51 -16.02 24.33
C SER A 53 34.18 -15.70 25.67
N ASN A 54 33.44 -15.25 26.68
CA ASN A 54 33.99 -14.98 27.99
C ASN A 54 34.22 -16.29 28.76
N ASP A 55 35.49 -16.65 28.95
CA ASP A 55 35.92 -17.86 29.64
C ASP A 55 35.43 -17.85 31.11
N VAL A 56 34.46 -18.69 31.44
CA VAL A 56 33.74 -18.61 32.74
C VAL A 56 34.45 -19.47 33.79
N MET A 57 35.34 -18.85 34.58
CA MET A 57 36.13 -19.51 35.63
C MET A 57 35.35 -19.91 36.91
N GLN A 58 34.02 -19.78 36.99
CA GLN A 58 33.23 -20.07 38.20
C GLN A 58 31.87 -20.74 37.91
N ALA A 59 31.56 -21.84 38.61
CA ALA A 59 30.36 -22.66 38.39
C ALA A 59 29.02 -21.93 38.60
N HIS A 60 28.93 -21.02 39.58
CA HIS A 60 27.74 -20.18 39.78
C HIS A 60 27.45 -19.28 38.56
N ARG A 61 28.50 -18.72 37.93
CA ARG A 61 28.37 -17.90 36.73
C ARG A 61 27.88 -18.72 35.53
N LEU A 62 28.19 -20.02 35.47
CA LEU A 62 27.69 -20.91 34.41
C LEU A 62 26.16 -21.06 34.45
N GLN A 63 25.57 -21.27 35.64
CA GLN A 63 24.12 -21.44 35.77
C GLN A 63 23.37 -20.14 35.40
N THR A 64 23.85 -19.01 35.92
CA THR A 64 23.30 -17.69 35.59
C THR A 64 23.43 -17.37 34.11
N ASN A 65 24.61 -17.62 33.50
CA ASN A 65 24.82 -17.43 32.07
C ASN A 65 23.92 -18.33 31.22
N ARG A 66 23.70 -19.58 31.63
CA ARG A 66 22.78 -20.50 30.94
C ARG A 66 21.34 -20.00 30.97
N TRP A 67 20.89 -19.46 32.11
CA TRP A 67 19.55 -18.88 32.23
C TRP A 67 19.39 -17.67 31.29
N TYR A 68 20.36 -16.75 31.28
CA TYR A 68 20.34 -15.60 30.37
C TYR A 68 20.42 -16.04 28.90
N GLU A 69 21.21 -17.05 28.56
CA GLU A 69 21.29 -17.58 27.20
C GLU A 69 19.93 -18.11 26.72
N LEU A 70 19.24 -18.90 27.55
CA LEU A 70 17.90 -19.40 27.23
C LEU A 70 16.91 -18.25 27.05
N ARG A 71 16.98 -17.24 27.91
CA ARG A 71 16.13 -16.05 27.78
C ARG A 71 16.39 -15.30 26.46
N LEU A 72 17.65 -15.12 26.07
CA LEU A 72 17.99 -14.48 24.79
C LEU A 72 17.48 -15.30 23.60
N ILE A 73 17.51 -16.63 23.67
CA ILE A 73 16.95 -17.51 22.63
C ILE A 73 15.43 -17.33 22.51
N GLU A 74 14.71 -17.31 23.63
CA GLU A 74 13.25 -17.10 23.66
C GLU A 74 12.86 -15.72 23.08
N GLU A 75 13.60 -14.67 23.47
CA GLU A 75 13.37 -13.32 22.96
C GLU A 75 13.67 -13.22 21.47
N MET A 76 14.77 -13.84 20.99
CA MET A 76 15.08 -13.93 19.56
C MET A 76 13.94 -14.58 18.79
N GLN A 77 13.45 -15.73 19.25
CA GLN A 77 12.38 -16.44 18.55
C GLN A 77 11.08 -15.63 18.52
N THR A 78 10.78 -14.91 19.59
CA THR A 78 9.61 -14.02 19.66
C THR A 78 9.73 -12.85 18.67
N LEU A 79 10.93 -12.27 18.56
CA LEU A 79 11.22 -11.19 17.62
C LEU A 79 11.20 -11.65 16.18
N ASP A 80 11.75 -12.83 15.88
CA ASP A 80 11.71 -13.46 14.55
C ASP A 80 10.25 -13.71 14.12
N ASN A 81 9.41 -14.27 14.99
CA ASN A 81 7.99 -14.48 14.71
C ASN A 81 7.26 -13.15 14.46
N LYS A 82 7.57 -12.11 15.26
CA LYS A 82 7.00 -10.77 15.08
C LYS A 82 7.44 -10.16 13.75
N LEU A 83 8.70 -10.33 13.35
CA LEU A 83 9.22 -9.86 12.08
C LEU A 83 8.54 -10.54 10.89
N GLU A 84 8.37 -11.85 10.95
CA GLU A 84 7.64 -12.61 9.91
C GLU A 84 6.21 -12.08 9.75
N PHE A 85 5.51 -11.87 10.86
CA PHE A 85 4.19 -11.27 10.87
C PHE A 85 4.18 -9.87 10.23
N LEU A 86 5.08 -8.98 10.65
CA LEU A 86 5.13 -7.62 10.11
C LEU A 86 5.53 -7.57 8.63
N ARG A 87 6.41 -8.47 8.18
CA ARG A 87 6.78 -8.62 6.76
C ARG A 87 5.57 -9.05 5.93
N THR A 88 4.77 -9.98 6.44
CA THR A 88 3.51 -10.41 5.82
C THR A 88 2.51 -9.25 5.75
N GLU A 89 2.35 -8.47 6.83
CA GLU A 89 1.50 -7.27 6.80
C GLU A 89 1.99 -6.24 5.78
N LEU A 90 3.30 -6.04 5.69
CA LEU A 90 3.90 -5.10 4.74
C LEU A 90 3.61 -5.51 3.29
N GLU A 91 3.69 -6.81 2.99
CA GLU A 91 3.35 -7.36 1.67
C GLU A 91 1.88 -7.09 1.34
N GLN A 92 0.96 -7.37 2.28
CA GLN A 92 -0.47 -7.12 2.11
C GLN A 92 -0.80 -5.64 1.89
N VAL A 93 -0.18 -4.73 2.66
CA VAL A 93 -0.35 -3.29 2.51
C VAL A 93 0.18 -2.83 1.14
N THR A 94 1.33 -3.35 0.72
CA THR A 94 1.94 -3.04 -0.58
C THR A 94 1.07 -3.52 -1.74
N ALA A 95 0.51 -4.73 -1.64
CA ALA A 95 -0.46 -5.24 -2.61
C ALA A 95 -1.72 -4.37 -2.67
N THR A 96 -2.22 -3.92 -1.53
CA THR A 96 -3.39 -3.03 -1.46
C THR A 96 -3.13 -1.68 -2.13
N ILE A 97 -1.96 -1.09 -1.87
CA ILE A 97 -1.46 0.12 -2.54
C ILE A 97 -1.45 -0.06 -4.07
N ALA A 98 -0.89 -1.16 -4.57
CA ALA A 98 -0.84 -1.45 -6.00
C ALA A 98 -2.25 -1.61 -6.61
N GLN A 99 -3.15 -2.30 -5.91
CA GLN A 99 -4.55 -2.48 -6.34
C GLN A 99 -5.31 -1.15 -6.42
N ILE A 100 -5.14 -0.27 -5.42
CA ILE A 100 -5.74 1.07 -5.42
C ILE A 100 -5.20 1.87 -6.60
N GLY A 101 -3.88 1.87 -6.81
CA GLY A 101 -3.25 2.56 -7.95
C GLY A 101 -3.81 2.10 -9.29
N HIS A 102 -3.90 0.78 -9.50
CA HIS A 102 -4.46 0.21 -10.72
C HIS A 102 -5.96 0.54 -10.89
N LYS A 103 -6.73 0.59 -9.80
CA LYS A 103 -8.15 0.98 -9.85
C LYS A 103 -8.31 2.46 -10.22
N VAL A 104 -7.53 3.36 -9.62
CA VAL A 104 -7.53 4.78 -9.95
C VAL A 104 -7.22 5.00 -11.43
N GLN A 105 -6.18 4.32 -11.94
CA GLN A 105 -5.81 4.38 -13.35
C GLN A 105 -6.96 3.92 -14.27
N ARG A 106 -7.50 2.72 -14.05
CA ARG A 106 -8.61 2.19 -14.89
C ARG A 106 -9.86 3.05 -14.86
N VAL A 107 -10.20 3.63 -13.71
CA VAL A 107 -11.37 4.51 -13.58
C VAL A 107 -11.11 5.84 -14.30
N SER A 108 -9.88 6.36 -14.24
CA SER A 108 -9.47 7.56 -14.97
C SER A 108 -9.54 7.37 -16.48
N GLU A 109 -9.01 6.26 -17.00
CA GLU A 109 -9.08 5.88 -18.43
C GLU A 109 -10.54 5.81 -18.89
N LYS A 110 -11.40 5.10 -18.14
CA LYS A 110 -12.84 5.05 -18.43
C LYS A 110 -13.52 6.42 -18.40
N ALA A 111 -13.07 7.32 -17.52
CA ALA A 111 -13.59 8.69 -17.47
C ALA A 111 -13.18 9.49 -18.71
N GLN A 112 -11.96 9.30 -19.20
CA GLN A 112 -11.46 9.93 -20.43
C GLN A 112 -12.22 9.41 -21.65
N ASP A 113 -12.42 8.10 -21.76
CA ASP A 113 -13.19 7.51 -22.87
C ASP A 113 -14.65 7.98 -22.86
N ALA A 114 -15.29 7.99 -21.68
CA ALA A 114 -16.64 8.53 -21.54
C ALA A 114 -16.70 10.03 -21.89
N GLN A 115 -15.64 10.79 -21.66
CA GLN A 115 -15.56 12.20 -22.05
C GLN A 115 -15.38 12.36 -23.56
N ARG A 116 -14.62 11.47 -24.22
CA ARG A 116 -14.46 11.46 -25.68
C ARG A 116 -15.77 11.14 -26.38
N THR A 117 -16.47 10.09 -25.93
CA THR A 117 -17.79 9.74 -26.50
C THR A 117 -18.81 10.84 -26.26
N ALA A 118 -18.80 11.49 -25.08
CA ALA A 118 -19.67 12.65 -24.80
C ALA A 118 -19.46 13.81 -25.80
N LYS A 119 -18.21 14.06 -26.21
CA LYS A 119 -17.88 15.12 -27.17
C LYS A 119 -18.36 14.74 -28.57
N GLN A 120 -18.06 13.53 -29.02
CA GLN A 120 -18.53 13.02 -30.32
C GLN A 120 -20.06 13.05 -30.43
N ASP A 121 -20.78 12.64 -29.39
CA ASP A 121 -22.25 12.70 -29.35
C ASP A 121 -22.79 14.14 -29.45
N ARG A 122 -22.07 15.13 -28.91
CA ARG A 122 -22.45 16.55 -28.99
C ARG A 122 -22.18 17.11 -30.38
N GLU A 123 -21.02 16.80 -30.94
CA GLU A 123 -20.61 17.19 -32.29
C GLU A 123 -21.60 16.63 -33.32
N ALA A 124 -21.93 15.33 -33.25
CA ALA A 124 -22.91 14.70 -34.13
C ALA A 124 -24.30 15.35 -34.01
N LYS A 125 -24.75 15.71 -32.80
CA LYS A 125 -26.03 16.42 -32.60
C LYS A 125 -26.02 17.83 -33.19
N GLN A 126 -24.90 18.54 -33.10
CA GLN A 126 -24.74 19.86 -33.72
C GLN A 126 -24.71 19.77 -35.25
N GLU A 127 -24.04 18.77 -35.80
CA GLU A 127 -24.05 18.51 -37.25
C GLU A 127 -25.45 18.17 -37.75
N HIS A 128 -26.20 17.31 -37.06
CA HIS A 128 -27.59 17.01 -37.40
C HIS A 128 -28.52 18.24 -37.28
N ALA A 129 -28.30 19.11 -36.29
CA ALA A 129 -29.07 20.34 -36.13
C ALA A 129 -28.76 21.35 -37.25
N ASN A 130 -27.51 21.44 -37.69
CA ASN A 130 -27.08 22.32 -38.78
C ASN A 130 -27.47 21.78 -40.17
N ALA A 131 -27.65 20.46 -40.32
CA ALA A 131 -28.07 19.82 -41.55
C ALA A 131 -29.60 19.78 -41.75
N ALA A 132 -30.40 20.23 -40.77
CA ALA A 132 -31.85 20.29 -40.90
C ALA A 132 -32.24 21.40 -41.90
N PRO A 133 -32.89 21.09 -43.04
CA PRO A 133 -33.21 22.10 -44.04
C PRO A 133 -34.21 23.11 -43.49
N PHE A 134 -33.90 24.41 -43.65
CA PHE A 134 -34.82 25.51 -43.39
C PHE A 134 -36.11 25.26 -44.18
N ARG A 135 -37.18 24.87 -43.48
CA ARG A 135 -38.50 24.68 -44.06
C ARG A 135 -39.05 26.07 -44.39
N ILE A 136 -38.75 26.56 -45.60
CA ILE A 136 -39.31 27.79 -46.15
C ILE A 136 -40.83 27.58 -46.22
N LYS A 137 -41.57 28.23 -45.31
CA LYS A 137 -43.02 28.34 -45.41
C LYS A 137 -43.31 29.21 -46.62
N ARG A 138 -43.79 28.60 -47.71
CA ARG A 138 -44.38 29.35 -48.83
C ARG A 138 -45.71 29.92 -48.34
N THR A 139 -45.81 31.25 -48.37
CA THR A 139 -47.01 32.07 -48.20
C THR A 139 -48.02 31.81 -49.30
#